data_AF-A0A961TPM3-F1
#
_entry.id   AF-A0A961TPM3-F1
#
_cell.length_a   1.000
_cell.length_b   1.000
_cell.length_c   1.000
_cell.angle_alpha   90.00
_cell.angle_beta   90.00
_cell.angle_gamma   90.00
#
_symmetry.space_group_name_H-M   'P 1'
#
loop_
_entity.id
_entity.type
_entity.pdbx_description
1 polymer ?
#
loop_
_entity_poly.entity_id
_entity_poly.type
_entity_poly.pdbx_seq_one_letter_code
_entity_poly.pdbx_strand_id
1 'polypeptide(L)'
;NNRKKVTFEWNKEDVLKVIASGFEDGTPYKWIDFPQPNYASSSADMVMNGDKMVGISMFNGYSFNERCVLSLGVVDASVNEGDVLTLKWGEPENTGKTSTEKHKQADIRVRVSPTPYAREARENYADSWRTRT
;
A
#
# COMPACT_ATOMS: atom_id res chain seq x y z
N ASN A 1 8.99 -4.78 22.19
CA ASN A 1 9.19 -5.15 20.77
C ASN A 1 7.82 -5.47 20.17
N ASN A 2 6.97 -4.45 19.98
CA ASN A 2 5.59 -4.65 19.53
C ASN A 2 5.40 -3.95 18.19
N ARG A 3 5.10 -4.71 17.14
CA ARG A 3 4.58 -4.17 15.90
C ARG A 3 3.07 -4.00 16.02
N LYS A 4 2.51 -2.99 15.36
CA LYS A 4 1.06 -2.76 15.31
C LYS A 4 0.54 -2.92 13.90
N LYS A 5 -0.69 -3.44 13.79
CA LYS A 5 -1.41 -3.58 12.51
C LYS A 5 -1.89 -2.19 12.07
N VAL A 6 -1.69 -1.89 10.79
CA VAL A 6 -2.13 -0.64 10.16
C VAL A 6 -2.65 -0.90 8.75
N THR A 7 -3.36 0.09 8.20
CA THR A 7 -3.69 0.15 6.79
C THR A 7 -2.76 1.16 6.12
N PHE A 8 -2.23 0.82 4.96
CA PHE A 8 -1.49 1.72 4.10
C PHE A 8 -2.39 2.19 2.97
N GLU A 9 -2.63 3.50 2.87
CA GLU A 9 -3.26 4.10 1.70
C GLU A 9 -2.18 4.50 0.70
N TRP A 10 -2.22 3.92 -0.49
CA TRP A 10 -1.19 4.13 -1.50
C TRP A 10 -1.42 5.47 -2.21
N ASN A 11 -0.34 6.20 -2.45
CA ASN A 11 -0.40 7.44 -3.19
C ASN A 11 -0.89 7.17 -4.63
N LYS A 12 -1.91 7.92 -5.03
CA LYS A 12 -2.58 7.76 -6.33
C LYS A 12 -1.62 8.03 -7.49
N GLU A 13 -0.82 9.07 -7.43
CA GLU A 13 0.11 9.42 -8.50
C GLU A 13 1.17 8.33 -8.71
N ASP A 14 1.69 7.75 -7.63
CA ASP A 14 2.66 6.65 -7.69
C ASP A 14 2.04 5.37 -8.24
N VAL A 15 0.79 5.04 -7.85
CA VAL A 15 0.02 3.93 -8.43
C VAL A 15 -0.20 4.13 -9.93
N LEU A 16 -0.62 5.32 -10.35
CA LEU A 16 -0.84 5.62 -11.76
C LEU A 16 0.45 5.56 -12.58
N LYS A 17 1.58 5.96 -12.01
CA LYS A 17 2.90 5.81 -12.63
C LYS A 17 3.26 4.33 -12.86
N VAL A 18 2.96 3.47 -11.88
CA VAL A 18 3.16 2.01 -12.03
C VAL A 18 2.29 1.46 -13.15
N ILE A 19 1.00 1.79 -13.15
CA ILE A 19 0.05 1.35 -14.18
C ILE A 19 0.49 1.84 -15.58
N ALA A 20 0.81 3.12 -15.71
CA ALA A 20 1.24 3.73 -16.96
C ALA A 20 2.46 3.02 -17.55
N SER A 21 3.43 2.63 -16.71
CA SER A 21 4.63 1.92 -17.18
C SER A 21 4.35 0.59 -17.88
N GLY A 22 3.21 -0.06 -17.60
CA GLY A 22 2.79 -1.29 -18.28
C GLY A 22 2.34 -1.07 -19.73
N PHE A 23 2.14 0.17 -20.15
CA PHE A 23 1.74 0.56 -21.51
C PHE A 23 2.87 1.24 -22.30
N GLU A 24 4.08 1.30 -21.73
CA GLU A 24 5.27 1.92 -22.33
C GLU A 24 6.27 0.84 -22.78
N ASP A 25 7.14 1.19 -23.73
CA ASP A 25 8.24 0.31 -24.14
C ASP A 25 9.29 0.18 -23.02
N GLY A 26 9.91 -0.99 -22.93
CA GLY A 26 10.99 -1.27 -21.98
C GLY A 26 10.58 -2.17 -20.82
N THR A 27 11.30 -2.09 -19.70
CA THR A 27 10.98 -2.88 -18.49
C THR A 27 10.04 -2.09 -17.58
N PRO A 28 8.79 -2.55 -17.37
CA PRO A 28 7.80 -1.86 -16.56
C PRO A 28 8.07 -2.04 -15.06
N TYR A 29 7.33 -1.32 -14.23
CA TYR A 29 7.18 -1.66 -12.81
C TYR A 29 6.31 -2.91 -12.64
N LYS A 30 6.34 -3.55 -11.45
CA LYS A 30 5.46 -4.69 -11.16
C LYS A 30 3.99 -4.30 -11.39
N TRP A 31 3.27 -5.09 -12.18
CA TRP A 31 1.86 -4.88 -12.47
C TRP A 31 1.01 -4.93 -11.19
N ILE A 32 0.09 -3.97 -11.05
CA ILE A 32 -0.92 -3.89 -9.99
C ILE A 32 -2.24 -4.39 -10.57
N ASP A 33 -2.63 -5.61 -10.22
CA ASP A 33 -3.89 -6.18 -10.68
C ASP A 33 -5.09 -5.79 -9.79
N PHE A 34 -6.24 -5.54 -10.39
CA PHE A 34 -7.45 -5.08 -9.69
C PHE A 34 -8.50 -6.18 -9.62
N PRO A 35 -9.17 -6.39 -8.47
CA PRO A 35 -9.04 -5.62 -7.23
C PRO A 35 -7.98 -6.18 -6.26
N GLN A 36 -7.30 -7.30 -6.57
CA GLN A 36 -6.41 -7.99 -5.64
C GLN A 36 -4.99 -8.18 -6.21
N PRO A 37 -4.05 -7.25 -5.94
CA PRO A 37 -2.69 -7.26 -6.51
C PRO A 37 -1.75 -8.37 -5.99
N ASN A 38 -2.17 -9.19 -5.02
CA ASN A 38 -1.32 -10.23 -4.46
C ASN A 38 -0.98 -11.28 -5.53
N TYR A 39 0.31 -11.63 -5.64
CA TYR A 39 0.82 -12.59 -6.64
C TYR A 39 1.51 -13.81 -6.00
N ALA A 40 1.34 -14.02 -4.70
CA ALA A 40 1.79 -15.20 -3.97
C ALA A 40 0.83 -15.50 -2.81
N SER A 41 0.90 -16.71 -2.25
CA SER A 41 0.12 -17.10 -1.06
C SER A 41 0.44 -16.26 0.18
N SER A 42 1.60 -15.59 0.19
CA SER A 42 2.00 -14.65 1.22
C SER A 42 2.75 -13.49 0.59
N SER A 43 2.38 -12.27 0.96
CA SER A 43 3.05 -11.04 0.50
C SER A 43 3.88 -10.45 1.65
N ALA A 44 5.02 -9.85 1.33
CA ALA A 44 5.93 -9.26 2.31
C ALA A 44 6.72 -8.12 1.67
N ASP A 45 6.03 -7.04 1.33
CA ASP A 45 6.65 -5.85 0.73
C ASP A 45 7.26 -4.96 1.81
N MET A 46 8.48 -4.46 1.58
CA MET A 46 9.19 -3.62 2.56
C MET A 46 8.54 -2.26 2.70
N VAL A 47 8.38 -1.79 3.95
CA VAL A 47 7.94 -0.43 4.26
C VAL A 47 9.06 0.33 4.97
N MET A 48 9.45 1.46 4.38
CA MET A 48 10.65 2.22 4.71
C MET A 48 10.30 3.62 5.21
N ASN A 49 11.04 4.12 6.19
CA ASN A 49 11.12 5.51 6.59
C ASN A 49 12.56 6.01 6.32
N GLY A 50 12.75 6.72 5.21
CA GLY A 50 14.09 6.94 4.66
C GLY A 50 14.77 5.59 4.37
N ASP A 51 15.99 5.41 4.90
CA ASP A 51 16.77 4.18 4.72
C ASP A 51 16.43 3.09 5.76
N LYS A 52 15.56 3.39 6.73
CA LYS A 52 15.21 2.44 7.79
C LYS A 52 13.95 1.67 7.43
N MET A 53 14.04 0.34 7.42
CA MET A 53 12.85 -0.52 7.36
C MET A 53 12.07 -0.41 8.69
N VAL A 54 10.79 -0.05 8.60
CA VAL A 54 9.90 0.17 9.74
C VAL A 54 8.65 -0.71 9.72
N GLY A 55 8.44 -1.50 8.66
CA GLY A 55 7.27 -2.35 8.55
C GLY A 55 7.26 -3.26 7.32
N ILE A 56 6.18 -4.00 7.20
CA ILE A 56 5.91 -4.94 6.11
C ILE A 56 4.44 -4.80 5.69
N SER A 57 4.19 -4.67 4.39
CA SER A 57 2.87 -4.79 3.78
C SER A 57 2.63 -6.25 3.37
N MET A 58 1.46 -6.79 3.72
CA MET A 58 1.21 -8.24 3.71
C MET A 58 -0.03 -8.64 2.90
N PHE A 59 -0.96 -7.71 2.66
CA PHE A 59 -2.18 -8.00 1.89
C PHE A 59 -2.65 -6.75 1.16
N ASN A 60 -2.66 -6.79 -0.16
CA ASN A 60 -2.96 -5.64 -1.02
C ASN A 60 -4.37 -5.75 -1.61
N GLY A 61 -5.02 -4.63 -1.86
CA GLY A 61 -6.31 -4.58 -2.53
C GLY A 61 -6.73 -3.17 -2.95
N TYR A 62 -7.48 -3.05 -4.03
CA TYR A 62 -8.13 -1.80 -4.40
C TYR A 62 -9.55 -1.76 -3.86
N SER A 63 -9.89 -0.67 -3.20
CA SER A 63 -11.26 -0.39 -2.76
C SER A 63 -11.93 0.56 -3.74
N PHE A 64 -12.96 0.09 -4.44
CA PHE A 64 -13.78 0.95 -5.30
C PHE A 64 -14.61 1.95 -4.47
N ASN A 65 -14.95 1.61 -3.23
CA ASN A 65 -15.66 2.52 -2.32
C ASN A 65 -14.78 3.72 -1.95
N GLU A 66 -13.48 3.46 -1.72
CA GLU A 66 -12.53 4.47 -1.25
C GLU A 66 -11.68 5.09 -2.38
N ARG A 67 -11.81 4.54 -3.59
CA ARG A 67 -11.11 4.94 -4.82
C ARG A 67 -9.58 4.95 -4.67
N CYS A 68 -9.05 4.01 -3.90
CA CYS A 68 -7.61 3.91 -3.65
C CYS A 68 -7.16 2.46 -3.51
N VAL A 69 -5.86 2.24 -3.78
CA VAL A 69 -5.18 1.00 -3.42
C VAL A 69 -4.83 1.08 -1.94
N LEU A 70 -5.15 0.02 -1.23
CA LEU A 70 -4.91 -0.17 0.18
C LEU A 70 -4.05 -1.41 0.38
N SER A 71 -3.28 -1.43 1.45
CA SER A 71 -2.74 -2.68 1.94
C SER A 71 -2.78 -2.78 3.46
N LEU A 72 -2.89 -4.00 3.97
CA LEU A 72 -2.75 -4.30 5.39
C LEU A 72 -1.32 -4.72 5.67
N GLY A 73 -0.80 -4.27 6.80
CA GLY A 73 0.52 -4.68 7.23
C GLY A 73 0.78 -4.36 8.68
N VAL A 74 2.04 -4.45 9.05
CA VAL A 74 2.52 -4.19 10.40
C VAL A 74 3.68 -3.21 10.38
N VAL A 75 3.69 -2.28 11.32
CA VAL A 75 4.75 -1.27 11.50
C VAL A 75 5.28 -1.26 12.92
N ASP A 76 6.47 -0.71 13.11
CA ASP A 76 7.04 -0.41 14.41
C ASP A 76 6.11 0.48 15.25
N ALA A 77 6.13 0.31 16.57
CA ALA A 77 5.27 1.09 17.48
C ALA A 77 5.47 2.61 17.38
N SER A 78 6.65 3.07 16.94
CA SER A 78 6.98 4.49 16.80
C SER A 78 6.35 5.17 15.58
N VAL A 79 5.83 4.39 14.62
CA VAL A 79 5.14 4.92 13.44
C VAL A 79 3.75 5.40 13.83
N ASN A 80 3.35 6.58 13.42
CA ASN A 80 2.06 7.17 13.76
C ASN A 80 1.07 7.09 12.58
N GLU A 81 -0.24 7.16 12.90
CA GLU A 81 -1.22 7.41 11.85
C GLU A 81 -0.96 8.77 11.19
N GLY A 82 -1.12 8.84 9.88
CA GLY A 82 -0.78 10.02 9.08
C GLY A 82 0.65 10.05 8.56
N ASP A 83 1.58 9.27 9.13
CA ASP A 83 2.95 9.18 8.61
C ASP A 83 2.94 8.73 7.14
N VAL A 84 3.79 9.35 6.33
CA VAL A 84 4.01 8.97 4.94
C VAL A 84 5.31 8.18 4.84
N LEU A 85 5.19 6.92 4.44
CA LEU A 85 6.28 5.96 4.33
C LEU A 85 6.47 5.56 2.86
N THR A 86 7.52 4.81 2.57
CA THR A 86 7.77 4.27 1.22
C THR A 86 7.61 2.76 1.22
N LEU A 87 6.67 2.25 0.43
CA LEU A 87 6.52 0.83 0.13
C LEU A 87 7.36 0.49 -1.11
N LYS A 88 8.18 -0.56 -1.01
CA LYS A 88 8.93 -1.12 -2.16
C LYS A 88 8.03 -2.12 -2.88
N TRP A 89 7.51 -1.73 -4.05
CA TRP A 89 6.60 -2.55 -4.83
C TRP A 89 7.32 -3.32 -5.93
N GLY A 90 7.04 -4.63 -5.99
CA GLY A 90 7.77 -5.56 -6.85
C GLY A 90 9.01 -6.14 -6.18
N GLU A 91 9.65 -7.08 -6.86
CA GLU A 91 10.80 -7.83 -6.40
C GLU A 91 12.10 -7.20 -6.94
N PRO A 92 13.18 -7.15 -6.15
CA PRO A 92 14.46 -6.55 -6.57
C PRO A 92 15.18 -7.39 -7.64
N GLU A 93 14.91 -8.69 -7.68
CA GLU A 93 15.49 -9.67 -8.59
C GLU A 93 14.36 -10.45 -9.25
N ASN A 94 14.61 -10.98 -10.46
CA ASN A 94 13.66 -11.88 -11.10
C ASN A 94 13.58 -13.18 -10.29
N THR A 95 12.44 -13.45 -9.66
CA THR A 95 12.20 -14.73 -9.01
C THR A 95 11.66 -15.75 -10.02
N GLY A 96 11.69 -17.03 -9.66
CA GLY A 96 11.12 -18.12 -10.46
C GLY A 96 9.59 -18.24 -10.36
N LYS A 97 8.89 -17.24 -9.82
CA LYS A 97 7.43 -17.27 -9.67
C LYS A 97 6.78 -17.14 -11.05
N THR A 98 5.80 -17.99 -11.34
CA THR A 98 5.05 -17.93 -12.60
C THR A 98 4.05 -16.76 -12.65
N SER A 99 3.73 -16.18 -11.49
CA SER A 99 2.84 -15.04 -11.31
C SER A 99 3.53 -13.68 -11.44
N THR A 100 4.82 -13.66 -11.80
CA THR A 100 5.60 -12.43 -11.96
C THR A 100 6.08 -12.29 -13.40
N GLU A 101 5.74 -11.17 -14.02
CA GLU A 101 6.37 -10.66 -15.22
C GLU A 101 7.76 -10.10 -14.94
N LYS A 102 8.59 -9.90 -15.97
CA LYS A 102 9.86 -9.17 -15.82
C LYS A 102 9.56 -7.71 -15.48
N HIS A 103 10.09 -7.21 -14.37
CA HIS A 103 9.82 -5.86 -13.89
C HIS A 103 11.00 -5.25 -13.14
N LYS A 104 10.91 -3.94 -12.85
CA LYS A 104 11.77 -3.22 -11.89
C LYS A 104 10.94 -2.78 -10.67
N GLN A 105 11.58 -2.55 -9.53
CA GLN A 105 10.87 -2.07 -8.34
C GLN A 105 10.40 -0.62 -8.47
N ALA A 106 9.26 -0.33 -7.85
CA ALA A 106 8.74 1.02 -7.66
C ALA A 106 8.80 1.41 -6.19
N ASP A 107 9.08 2.68 -5.94
CA ASP A 107 8.91 3.30 -4.63
C ASP A 107 7.55 3.98 -4.60
N ILE A 108 6.65 3.46 -3.76
CA ILE A 108 5.27 3.96 -3.64
C ILE A 108 5.12 4.64 -2.29
N ARG A 109 4.77 5.93 -2.26
CA ARG A 109 4.41 6.59 -1.02
C ARG A 109 3.12 5.99 -0.46
N VAL A 110 3.13 5.65 0.81
CA VAL A 110 1.96 5.12 1.51
C VAL A 110 1.69 5.90 2.79
N ARG A 111 0.44 6.31 3.00
CA ARG A 111 0.01 6.96 4.24
C ARG A 111 -0.50 5.91 5.23
N VAL A 112 0.04 5.94 6.44
CA VAL A 112 -0.43 5.10 7.55
C VAL A 112 -1.82 5.56 7.96
N SER A 113 -2.77 4.63 8.03
CA SER A 113 -4.18 4.87 8.32
C SER A 113 -4.71 3.86 9.35
N PRO A 114 -5.80 4.20 10.06
CA PRO A 114 -6.49 3.27 10.96
C PRO A 114 -6.82 1.92 10.31
N THR A 115 -6.91 0.88 11.15
CA THR A 115 -7.45 -0.43 10.79
C THR A 115 -8.58 -0.80 11.75
N PRO A 116 -9.85 -0.85 11.31
CA PRO A 116 -10.32 -0.83 9.91
C PRO A 116 -10.15 0.55 9.23
N TYR A 117 -9.94 0.52 7.92
CA TYR A 117 -9.89 1.74 7.11
C TYR A 117 -11.30 2.29 6.92
N ALA A 118 -11.47 3.57 7.24
CA ALA A 118 -12.73 4.27 7.01
C ALA A 118 -12.42 5.74 6.73
N ARG A 119 -12.39 6.13 5.44
CA ARG A 119 -12.25 7.54 5.08
C ARG A 119 -13.53 8.29 5.39
N GLU A 120 -14.66 7.71 5.00
CA GLU A 120 -16.01 8.25 5.22
C GLU A 120 -16.31 8.46 6.71
N ALA A 121 -15.88 7.56 7.59
CA ALA A 121 -16.07 7.75 9.02
C ALA A 121 -15.22 8.90 9.61
N ARG A 122 -14.06 9.21 9.00
CA ARG A 122 -13.23 10.35 9.42
C ARG A 122 -13.74 11.67 8.87
N GLU A 123 -14.19 11.68 7.62
CA GLU A 123 -14.58 12.90 6.91
C GLU A 123 -16.05 13.28 7.13
N ASN A 124 -16.97 12.32 7.29
CA ASN A 124 -18.42 12.58 7.32
C ASN A 124 -19.13 12.19 8.63
N TYR A 125 -18.53 11.37 9.51
CA TYR A 125 -19.20 10.93 10.76
C TYR A 125 -19.01 11.89 11.94
N ALA A 126 -17.99 12.77 11.89
CA ALA A 126 -17.76 13.76 12.95
C ALA A 126 -18.94 14.76 13.07
N ASP A 127 -19.65 15.02 11.96
CA ASP A 127 -20.83 15.89 11.87
C ASP A 127 -22.17 15.12 11.95
N SER A 128 -22.14 13.87 12.42
CA SER A 128 -23.35 13.05 12.60
C SER A 128 -24.21 13.55 13.76
N TRP A 129 -25.53 13.37 13.67
CA TRP A 129 -26.53 13.78 14.68
C TRP A 129 -26.26 13.32 16.13
N ARG A 130 -25.32 12.39 16.35
CA ARG A 130 -24.88 11.91 17.67
C ARG A 130 -23.84 12.81 18.37
N THR A 131 -23.22 13.78 17.67
CA THR A 131 -22.25 14.73 18.25
C THR A 131 -22.85 16.10 18.58
N ARG A 132 -24.15 16.32 18.30
CA ARG A 132 -24.88 17.51 18.77
C ARG A 132 -25.34 17.32 20.22
N THR A 133 -24.56 17.80 21.18
CA THR A 133 -25.06 18.14 22.53
C THR A 133 -25.79 19.46 22.53
#